data_AF-A0A4T0WYH8-F1
#
_entry.id   AF-A0A4T0WYH8-F1
#
_cell.length_a   1.000
_cell.length_b   1.000
_cell.length_c   1.000
_cell.angle_alpha   90.00
_cell.angle_beta   90.00
_cell.angle_gamma   90.00
#
_symmetry.space_group_name_H-M   'P 1'
#
loop_
_entity.id
_entity.type
_entity.pdbx_description
1 polymer ?
#
loop_
_entity_poly.entity_id
_entity_poly.type
_entity_poly.pdbx_seq_one_letter_code
_entity_poly.pdbx_strand_id
1 'polypeptide(L)'
;MNLNFLFGISLLIRLAFAVVSIGIEVPPSESDSADLVTELNLLHQELYAIDKPDKETQKAETIKEKIDKLVGVYVGKHRCIRYYLKEYFLYDEDEIDSHINSGLFINLHFKFENLDSDSRKQYLNLLFLDKNADVLRKISKVNDRYLSVLLDYPLVDKSEEYFNKQYFDVCLENIQYDKSWNAKLDAVDAYIEFSFGLDAISSIYDESSEIVDTAGENLMKVEKELDTILKQYLNMLKTTEPQFRDKNEDTLTKYMICFAIIFVIYVIVNIAQIIWLIKYLKSHGLL
;
A
#
# COMPACT_ATOMS: atom_id res chain seq x y z
N MET A 1 -46.90 28.23 14.84
CA MET A 1 -47.04 26.96 14.11
C MET A 1 -46.06 26.99 12.94
N ASN A 2 -44.92 26.34 13.16
CA ASN A 2 -43.82 25.92 12.29
C ASN A 2 -43.41 26.76 11.06
N LEU A 3 -42.52 27.72 11.33
CA LEU A 3 -41.52 28.26 10.41
C LEU A 3 -40.30 27.33 10.21
N ASN A 4 -40.35 26.10 10.74
CA ASN A 4 -39.22 25.15 10.80
C ASN A 4 -39.19 24.13 9.64
N PHE A 5 -40.10 24.23 8.66
CA PHE A 5 -40.16 23.23 7.58
C PHE A 5 -39.44 23.63 6.29
N LEU A 6 -39.07 24.92 6.14
CA LEU A 6 -38.39 25.43 4.94
C LEU A 6 -36.87 25.57 5.08
N PHE A 7 -36.35 25.61 6.31
CA PHE A 7 -34.90 25.50 6.57
C PHE A 7 -34.38 24.07 6.59
N GLY A 8 -35.27 23.07 6.64
CA GLY A 8 -34.90 21.65 6.62
C GLY A 8 -34.59 21.09 5.23
N ILE A 9 -34.92 21.81 4.15
CA ILE A 9 -34.71 21.33 2.77
C ILE A 9 -33.54 22.05 2.09
N SER A 10 -33.16 23.28 2.49
CA SER A 10 -31.97 23.93 1.93
C SER A 10 -30.65 23.48 2.56
N LEU A 11 -30.69 22.83 3.72
CA LEU A 11 -29.50 22.25 4.37
C LEU A 11 -29.20 20.82 3.88
N LEU A 12 -30.20 20.13 3.32
CA LEU A 12 -30.08 18.74 2.83
C LEU A 12 -29.60 18.64 1.36
N ILE A 13 -29.39 19.78 0.69
CA ILE A 13 -28.91 19.85 -0.71
C ILE A 13 -27.42 20.24 -0.79
N ARG A 14 -26.75 20.54 0.34
CA ARG A 14 -25.31 20.88 0.37
C ARG A 14 -24.35 19.70 0.45
N LEU A 15 -24.83 18.46 0.50
CA LEU A 15 -24.00 17.24 0.48
C LEU A 15 -24.60 16.20 -0.47
N ALA A 16 -24.95 16.60 -1.69
CA ALA A 16 -25.06 15.63 -2.77
C ALA A 16 -23.64 15.34 -3.26
N PHE A 17 -22.93 14.45 -2.57
CA PHE A 17 -21.70 13.85 -3.08
C PHE A 17 -22.05 13.11 -4.37
N ALA A 18 -21.88 13.77 -5.51
CA ALA A 18 -21.94 13.12 -6.79
C ALA A 18 -20.63 12.34 -6.94
N VAL A 19 -20.61 11.12 -6.41
CA VAL A 19 -19.63 10.10 -6.81
C VAL A 19 -19.93 9.78 -8.27
N VAL A 20 -19.28 10.50 -9.18
CA VAL A 20 -19.35 10.22 -10.62
C VAL A 20 -18.24 9.22 -10.90
N SER A 21 -18.63 7.96 -11.12
CA SER A 21 -17.70 6.94 -11.62
C SER A 21 -17.67 6.99 -13.14
N ILE A 22 -16.51 7.35 -13.70
CA ILE A 22 -16.29 7.31 -15.15
C ILE A 22 -15.41 6.09 -15.45
N GLY A 23 -15.95 5.14 -16.21
CA GLY A 23 -15.21 4.00 -16.73
C GLY A 23 -14.67 4.29 -18.13
N ILE A 24 -13.37 4.10 -18.35
CA ILE A 24 -12.70 4.23 -19.65
C ILE A 24 -11.84 3.01 -19.92
N GLU A 25 -11.98 2.46 -21.12
CA GLU A 25 -11.07 1.46 -21.65
C GLU A 25 -9.80 2.13 -22.18
N VAL A 26 -8.66 1.72 -21.62
CA VAL A 26 -7.32 2.21 -21.97
C VAL A 26 -6.62 1.17 -22.86
N PRO A 27 -6.66 1.37 -24.19
CA PRO A 27 -6.00 0.45 -25.11
C PRO A 27 -4.47 0.57 -24.97
N PRO A 28 -3.72 -0.46 -25.39
CA PRO A 28 -2.27 -0.38 -25.42
C PRO A 28 -1.79 0.78 -26.31
N SER A 29 -0.82 1.53 -25.81
CA SER A 29 -0.26 2.69 -26.50
C SER A 29 0.66 2.26 -27.63
N GLU A 30 0.56 2.93 -28.78
CA GLU A 30 1.45 2.74 -29.92
C GLU A 30 2.86 3.32 -29.69
N SER A 31 3.03 4.18 -28.68
CA SER A 31 4.31 4.83 -28.37
C SER A 31 4.50 5.07 -26.87
N ASP A 32 5.74 4.90 -26.40
CA ASP A 32 6.15 5.41 -25.09
C ASP A 32 6.29 6.94 -25.16
N SER A 33 5.53 7.62 -24.32
CA SER A 33 5.48 9.08 -24.22
C SER A 33 6.59 9.67 -23.36
N ALA A 34 7.51 8.86 -22.82
CA ALA A 34 8.64 9.34 -22.01
C ALA A 34 9.45 10.44 -22.71
N ASP A 35 9.68 10.30 -24.01
CA ASP A 35 10.40 11.30 -24.82
C ASP A 35 9.60 12.60 -24.95
N LEU A 36 8.29 12.52 -25.16
CA LEU A 36 7.39 13.68 -25.23
C LEU A 36 7.34 14.45 -23.91
N VAL A 37 7.24 13.75 -22.78
CA VAL A 37 7.24 14.37 -21.45
C VAL A 37 8.60 15.01 -21.14
N THR A 38 9.69 14.40 -21.60
CA THR A 38 11.03 14.99 -21.45
C THR A 38 11.16 16.27 -22.27
N GLU A 39 10.68 16.26 -23.51
CA GLU A 39 10.66 17.44 -24.39
C GLU A 39 9.81 18.58 -23.80
N LEU A 40 8.63 18.25 -23.24
CA LEU A 40 7.77 19.20 -22.53
C LEU A 40 8.49 19.87 -21.36
N ASN A 41 9.15 19.08 -20.51
CA ASN A 41 9.90 19.60 -19.37
C ASN A 41 11.06 20.51 -19.80
N LEU A 42 11.76 20.19 -20.89
CA LEU A 42 12.83 21.02 -21.43
C LEU A 42 12.30 22.36 -21.95
N LEU A 43 11.15 22.36 -22.63
CA LEU A 43 10.50 23.58 -23.11
C LEU A 43 10.02 24.46 -21.95
N HIS A 44 9.46 23.87 -20.90
CA HIS A 44 9.07 24.60 -19.69
C HIS A 44 10.28 25.22 -18.98
N GLN A 45 11.39 24.48 -18.86
CA GLN A 45 12.64 25.03 -18.32
C GLN A 45 13.17 26.19 -19.18
N GLU A 46 13.10 26.07 -20.51
CA GLU A 46 13.49 27.15 -21.41
C GLU A 46 12.57 28.37 -21.25
N LEU A 47 11.28 28.16 -21.05
CA LEU A 47 10.29 29.22 -20.81
C LEU A 47 10.56 29.95 -19.48
N TYR A 48 10.83 29.21 -18.39
CA TYR A 48 11.14 29.79 -17.08
C TYR A 48 12.49 30.51 -17.05
N ALA A 49 13.42 30.16 -17.94
CA ALA A 49 14.72 30.84 -18.06
C ALA A 49 14.64 32.20 -18.77
N ILE A 50 13.49 32.57 -19.34
CA ILE A 50 13.28 33.87 -20.00
C ILE A 50 13.01 34.93 -18.92
N ASP A 51 14.09 35.61 -18.51
CA ASP A 51 14.14 36.50 -17.34
C ASP A 51 13.59 37.93 -17.61
N LYS A 52 13.25 38.28 -18.87
CA LYS A 52 12.81 39.66 -19.24
C LYS A 52 11.66 39.72 -20.26
N PRO A 53 10.54 40.38 -19.92
CA PRO A 53 9.30 40.36 -20.71
C PRO A 53 9.36 41.15 -22.03
N ASP A 54 10.25 42.14 -22.19
CA ASP A 54 10.13 43.11 -23.30
C ASP A 54 10.99 42.82 -24.55
N LYS A 55 11.92 41.86 -24.51
CA LYS A 55 12.81 41.53 -25.66
C LYS A 55 12.76 40.08 -26.13
N GLU A 56 12.17 39.19 -25.34
CA GLU A 56 12.06 37.75 -25.66
C GLU A 56 10.61 37.26 -25.69
N THR A 57 9.63 38.17 -25.75
CA THR A 57 8.20 37.86 -25.84
C THR A 57 7.91 36.91 -27.00
N GLN A 58 8.51 37.16 -28.17
CA GLN A 58 8.33 36.33 -29.36
C GLN A 58 8.94 34.93 -29.20
N LYS A 59 10.02 34.80 -28.43
CA LYS A 59 10.64 33.50 -28.10
C LYS A 59 9.74 32.73 -27.13
N ALA A 60 9.22 33.41 -26.10
CA ALA A 60 8.27 32.82 -25.15
C ALA A 60 6.98 32.36 -25.84
N GLU A 61 6.42 33.16 -26.75
CA GLU A 61 5.26 32.77 -27.56
C GLU A 61 5.55 31.54 -28.43
N THR A 62 6.70 31.50 -29.10
CA THR A 62 7.11 30.33 -29.91
C THR A 62 7.25 29.06 -29.07
N ILE A 63 7.77 29.17 -27.83
CA ILE A 63 7.90 28.03 -26.91
C ILE A 63 6.52 27.55 -26.46
N LYS A 64 5.61 28.48 -26.12
CA LYS A 64 4.22 28.15 -25.76
C LYS A 64 3.49 27.44 -26.90
N GLU A 65 3.63 27.91 -28.14
CA GLU A 65 3.04 27.24 -29.31
C GLU A 65 3.58 25.80 -29.50
N LYS A 66 4.87 25.58 -29.20
CA LYS A 66 5.45 24.23 -29.24
C LYS A 66 4.89 23.33 -28.16
N ILE A 67 4.74 23.86 -26.94
CA ILE A 67 4.12 23.15 -25.81
C ILE A 67 2.68 22.77 -26.20
N ASP A 68 1.86 23.73 -26.63
CA ASP A 68 0.47 23.48 -27.02
C ASP A 68 0.36 22.40 -28.11
N LYS A 69 1.26 22.44 -29.10
CA LYS A 69 1.31 21.43 -30.16
C LYS A 69 1.69 20.04 -29.63
N LEU A 70 2.72 19.95 -28.79
CA LEU A 70 3.17 18.67 -28.20
C LEU A 70 2.09 18.08 -27.30
N VAL A 71 1.44 18.91 -26.50
CA VAL A 71 0.34 18.52 -25.60
C VAL A 71 -0.86 18.08 -26.41
N GLY A 72 -1.21 18.81 -27.48
CA GLY A 72 -2.28 18.40 -28.39
C GLY A 72 -2.01 17.04 -29.03
N VAL A 73 -0.76 16.76 -29.42
CA VAL A 73 -0.36 15.43 -29.92
C VAL A 73 -0.44 14.38 -28.82
N TYR A 74 0.00 14.71 -27.60
CA TYR A 74 -0.02 13.81 -26.46
C TYR A 74 -1.45 13.44 -26.05
N VAL A 75 -2.32 14.44 -25.86
CA VAL A 75 -3.75 14.27 -25.53
C VAL A 75 -4.50 13.56 -26.66
N GLY A 76 -4.16 13.82 -27.92
CA GLY A 76 -4.76 13.15 -29.07
C GLY A 76 -4.37 11.68 -29.22
N LYS A 77 -3.21 11.26 -28.67
CA LYS A 77 -2.71 9.88 -28.75
C LYS A 77 -3.09 9.02 -27.56
N HIS A 78 -3.31 9.61 -26.39
CA HIS A 78 -3.60 8.89 -25.15
C HIS A 78 -5.05 9.07 -24.71
N ARG A 79 -5.51 8.21 -23.79
CA ARG A 79 -6.83 8.37 -23.19
C ARG A 79 -6.75 9.44 -22.12
N CYS A 80 -7.09 10.66 -22.49
CA CYS A 80 -7.14 11.80 -21.59
C CYS A 80 -8.59 12.24 -21.35
N ILE A 81 -8.89 12.59 -20.10
CA ILE A 81 -10.19 13.13 -19.69
C ILE A 81 -9.95 14.50 -19.07
N ARG A 82 -10.72 15.48 -19.53
CA ARG A 82 -10.69 16.85 -19.02
C ARG A 82 -11.72 17.05 -17.93
N TYR A 83 -11.29 17.62 -16.81
CA TYR A 83 -12.14 17.94 -15.67
C TYR A 83 -12.11 19.44 -15.39
N TYR A 84 -13.25 20.11 -15.53
CA TYR A 84 -13.37 21.54 -15.25
C TYR A 84 -13.67 21.76 -13.76
N LEU A 85 -12.91 22.64 -13.10
CA LEU A 85 -13.08 22.87 -11.65
C LEU A 85 -14.50 23.35 -11.31
N LYS A 86 -15.07 24.25 -12.12
CA LYS A 86 -16.44 24.78 -11.93
C LYS A 86 -17.56 23.74 -11.94
N GLU A 87 -17.30 22.54 -12.47
CA GLU A 87 -18.30 21.47 -12.51
C GLU A 87 -18.43 20.78 -11.15
N TYR A 88 -17.43 20.95 -10.29
CA TYR A 88 -17.29 20.27 -9.01
C TYR A 88 -17.24 21.24 -7.81
N PHE A 89 -16.79 22.47 -8.06
CA PHE A 89 -16.63 23.50 -7.05
C PHE A 89 -17.47 24.71 -7.41
N LEU A 90 -18.25 25.21 -6.45
CA LEU A 90 -18.90 26.51 -6.57
C LEU A 90 -17.87 27.58 -6.27
N TYR A 91 -17.87 28.65 -7.07
CA TYR A 91 -17.03 29.80 -6.78
C TYR A 91 -17.53 30.48 -5.50
N ASP A 92 -16.68 30.52 -4.48
CA ASP A 92 -16.86 31.28 -3.25
C ASP A 92 -15.59 32.10 -3.01
N GLU A 93 -15.72 33.43 -3.06
CA GLU A 93 -14.58 34.35 -2.99
C GLU A 93 -13.79 34.20 -1.68
N ASP A 94 -14.47 33.93 -0.56
CA ASP A 94 -13.84 33.75 0.76
C ASP A 94 -13.07 32.41 0.84
N GLU A 95 -13.60 31.35 0.23
CA GLU A 95 -12.97 30.02 0.17
C GLU A 95 -11.76 30.04 -0.78
N ILE A 96 -11.90 30.63 -1.96
CA ILE A 96 -10.82 30.80 -2.94
C ILE A 96 -9.68 31.65 -2.36
N ASP A 97 -9.98 32.68 -1.57
CA ASP A 97 -8.96 33.48 -0.87
C ASP A 97 -8.10 32.65 0.09
N SER A 98 -8.70 31.67 0.74
CA SER A 98 -7.98 30.72 1.61
C SER A 98 -7.12 29.74 0.80
N HIS A 99 -7.55 29.38 -0.41
CA HIS A 99 -6.90 28.43 -1.30
C HIS A 99 -5.81 29.03 -2.19
N ILE A 100 -5.80 30.33 -2.46
CA ILE A 100 -4.75 30.94 -3.31
C ILE A 100 -3.35 30.80 -2.70
N ASN A 101 -3.25 30.78 -1.37
CA ASN A 101 -1.98 30.57 -0.68
C ASN A 101 -1.67 29.09 -0.40
N SER A 102 -2.67 28.20 -0.47
CA SER A 102 -2.56 26.80 -0.01
C SER A 102 -2.81 25.75 -1.10
N GLY A 103 -3.25 26.17 -2.29
CA GLY A 103 -3.69 25.28 -3.36
C GLY A 103 -5.08 24.71 -3.14
N LEU A 104 -5.68 24.19 -4.22
CA LEU A 104 -6.91 23.41 -4.17
C LEU A 104 -6.53 21.92 -4.14
N PHE A 105 -6.88 21.24 -3.04
CA PHE A 105 -6.62 19.80 -2.90
C PHE A 105 -7.75 18.97 -3.52
N ILE A 106 -7.38 18.09 -4.44
CA ILE A 106 -8.30 17.20 -5.16
C ILE A 106 -7.89 15.76 -4.89
N ASN A 107 -8.80 14.93 -4.38
CA ASN A 107 -8.53 13.51 -4.15
C ASN A 107 -9.23 12.65 -5.21
N LEU A 108 -8.47 11.75 -5.83
CA LEU A 108 -8.89 10.93 -6.94
C LEU A 108 -8.70 9.45 -6.61
N HIS A 109 -9.77 8.67 -6.73
CA HIS A 109 -9.74 7.24 -6.55
C HIS A 109 -9.84 6.54 -7.90
N PHE A 110 -8.85 5.71 -8.19
CA PHE A 110 -8.83 4.90 -9.39
C PHE A 110 -9.03 3.43 -9.02
N LYS A 111 -9.85 2.74 -9.80
CA LYS A 111 -9.96 1.29 -9.82
C LYS A 111 -9.58 0.80 -11.20
N PHE A 112 -8.60 -0.09 -11.27
CA PHE A 112 -8.14 -0.69 -12.52
C PHE A 112 -8.58 -2.16 -12.57
N GLU A 113 -9.38 -2.50 -13.58
CA GLU A 113 -9.75 -3.86 -13.94
C GLU A 113 -8.96 -4.30 -15.18
N ASN A 114 -8.73 -5.60 -15.31
CA ASN A 114 -7.92 -6.18 -16.41
C ASN A 114 -6.47 -5.65 -16.49
N LEU A 115 -5.97 -5.04 -15.41
CA LEU A 115 -4.55 -4.74 -15.25
C LEU A 115 -3.78 -6.06 -15.13
N ASP A 116 -3.11 -6.48 -16.21
CA ASP A 116 -2.36 -7.73 -16.24
C ASP A 116 -1.32 -7.76 -15.10
N SER A 117 -1.27 -8.88 -14.39
CA SER A 117 -0.40 -9.03 -13.21
C SER A 117 1.09 -9.10 -13.57
N ASP A 118 1.41 -9.37 -14.83
CA ASP A 118 2.79 -9.43 -15.31
C ASP A 118 3.26 -8.06 -15.80
N SER A 119 3.78 -7.26 -14.87
CA SER A 119 4.40 -5.95 -15.10
C SER A 119 5.58 -5.96 -16.10
N ARG A 120 6.02 -7.16 -16.53
CA ARG A 120 7.03 -7.32 -17.58
C ARG A 120 6.45 -7.19 -18.99
N LYS A 121 5.12 -7.27 -19.18
CA LYS A 121 4.50 -7.14 -20.51
C LYS A 121 4.03 -5.73 -20.80
N GLN A 122 3.25 -5.17 -19.87
CA GLN A 122 2.70 -3.83 -19.96
C GLN A 122 2.66 -3.17 -18.60
N TYR A 123 2.62 -1.85 -18.56
CA TYR A 123 2.43 -1.08 -17.35
C TYR A 123 1.63 0.17 -17.64
N LEU A 124 0.84 0.59 -16.65
CA LEU A 124 0.04 1.79 -16.77
C LEU A 124 0.78 2.99 -16.17
N ASN A 125 0.77 4.12 -16.87
CA ASN A 125 1.16 5.41 -16.33
C ASN A 125 -0.06 6.34 -16.23
N LEU A 126 0.00 7.23 -15.24
CA LEU A 126 -0.93 8.33 -15.06
C LEU A 126 -0.19 9.65 -15.13
N LEU A 127 -0.71 10.57 -15.93
CA LEU A 127 -0.22 11.93 -16.02
C LEU A 127 -1.36 12.91 -15.76
N PHE A 128 -1.10 13.88 -14.89
CA PHE A 128 -2.02 14.95 -14.56
C PHE A 128 -1.43 16.26 -15.08
N LEU A 129 -2.17 16.94 -15.94
CA LEU A 129 -1.77 18.20 -16.56
C LEU A 129 -2.73 19.31 -16.17
N ASP A 130 -2.23 20.50 -15.87
CA ASP A 130 -3.08 21.67 -15.68
C ASP A 130 -3.52 22.26 -17.03
N LYS A 131 -4.27 23.36 -16.98
CA LYS A 131 -4.69 24.12 -18.16
C LYS A 131 -3.52 24.61 -19.04
N ASN A 132 -2.38 24.93 -18.44
CA ASN A 132 -1.18 25.43 -19.12
C ASN A 132 -0.26 24.29 -19.58
N ALA A 133 -0.70 23.04 -19.41
CA ALA A 133 0.06 21.83 -19.64
C ALA A 133 1.31 21.69 -18.76
N ASP A 134 1.29 22.29 -17.58
CA ASP A 134 2.23 21.99 -16.52
C ASP A 134 1.87 20.63 -15.90
N VAL A 135 2.88 19.82 -15.61
CA VAL A 135 2.70 18.51 -14.99
C VAL A 135 2.41 18.69 -13.50
N LEU A 136 1.15 18.52 -13.12
CA LEU A 136 0.71 18.56 -11.72
C LEU A 136 1.23 17.35 -10.95
N ARG A 137 1.13 16.16 -11.56
CA ARG A 137 1.60 14.90 -10.97
C ARG A 137 1.84 13.86 -12.06
N LYS A 138 2.84 13.00 -11.84
CA LYS A 138 3.10 11.82 -12.67
C LYS A 138 3.22 10.59 -11.77
N ILE A 139 2.51 9.53 -12.12
CA ILE A 139 2.63 8.22 -11.46
C ILE A 139 3.00 7.23 -12.55
N SER A 140 4.18 6.63 -12.40
CA SER A 140 4.70 5.68 -13.38
C SER A 140 4.55 4.27 -12.85
N LYS A 141 4.26 3.30 -13.73
CA LYS A 141 4.15 1.88 -13.40
C LYS A 141 3.15 1.59 -12.27
N VAL A 142 1.90 1.99 -12.49
CA VAL A 142 0.79 1.65 -11.60
C VAL A 142 0.62 0.13 -11.60
N ASN A 143 0.84 -0.48 -10.43
CA ASN A 143 0.71 -1.93 -10.23
C ASN A 143 -0.48 -2.29 -9.32
N ASP A 144 -1.02 -1.30 -8.61
CA ASP A 144 -2.13 -1.50 -7.68
C ASP A 144 -3.46 -1.42 -8.42
N ARG A 145 -4.39 -2.33 -8.08
CA ARG A 145 -5.76 -2.30 -8.61
C ARG A 145 -6.56 -1.10 -8.13
N TYR A 146 -6.19 -0.55 -6.98
CA TYR A 146 -6.81 0.63 -6.40
C TYR A 146 -5.71 1.65 -6.10
N LEU A 147 -5.91 2.88 -6.54
CA LEU A 147 -4.94 3.95 -6.35
C LEU A 147 -5.68 5.21 -5.90
N SER A 148 -5.19 5.81 -4.81
CA SER A 148 -5.65 7.12 -4.35
C SER A 148 -4.58 8.17 -4.67
N VAL A 149 -5.00 9.28 -5.27
CA VAL A 149 -4.11 10.35 -5.73
C VAL A 149 -4.61 11.68 -5.23
N LEU A 150 -3.78 12.33 -4.41
CA LEU A 150 -3.97 13.72 -4.02
C LEU A 150 -3.28 14.66 -5.03
N LEU A 151 -4.01 15.59 -5.60
CA LEU A 151 -3.49 16.64 -6.47
C LEU A 151 -3.58 17.98 -5.75
N ASP A 152 -2.52 18.76 -5.89
CA ASP A 152 -2.47 20.16 -5.48
C ASP A 152 -2.60 21.00 -6.76
N TYR A 153 -3.75 21.64 -6.94
CA TYR A 153 -4.02 22.48 -8.10
C TYR A 153 -3.77 23.96 -7.74
N PRO A 154 -2.84 24.65 -8.43
CA PRO A 154 -2.50 26.03 -8.11
C PRO A 154 -3.59 27.00 -8.60
N LEU A 155 -4.11 27.83 -7.69
CA LEU A 155 -4.95 28.97 -8.02
C LEU A 155 -4.15 30.25 -7.85
N VAL A 156 -3.98 31.00 -8.93
CA VAL A 156 -3.14 32.22 -8.95
C VAL A 156 -3.96 33.52 -9.05
N ASP A 157 -5.26 33.43 -9.33
CA ASP A 157 -6.17 34.56 -9.46
C ASP A 157 -7.50 34.25 -8.76
N LYS A 158 -8.04 35.28 -8.09
CA LYS A 158 -9.27 35.29 -7.32
C LYS A 158 -10.52 35.38 -8.19
N SER A 159 -10.39 35.82 -9.45
CA SER A 159 -11.55 36.15 -10.26
C SER A 159 -12.39 34.92 -10.61
N GLU A 160 -13.72 35.07 -10.53
CA GLU A 160 -14.68 34.04 -10.96
C GLU A 160 -14.44 33.63 -12.43
N GLU A 161 -14.10 34.60 -13.29
CA GLU A 161 -13.77 34.33 -14.69
C GLU A 161 -12.53 33.44 -14.83
N TYR A 162 -11.49 33.67 -14.03
CA TYR A 162 -10.31 32.82 -14.01
C TYR A 162 -10.67 31.41 -13.56
N PHE A 163 -11.37 31.29 -12.43
CA PHE A 163 -11.79 30.01 -11.84
C PHE A 163 -12.63 29.17 -12.82
N ASN A 164 -13.61 29.79 -13.48
CA ASN A 164 -14.52 29.13 -14.41
C ASN A 164 -13.84 28.59 -15.69
N LYS A 165 -12.60 29.00 -15.95
CA LYS A 165 -11.79 28.51 -17.06
C LYS A 165 -10.73 27.50 -16.64
N GLN A 166 -10.62 27.16 -15.36
CA GLN A 166 -9.64 26.20 -14.86
C GLN A 166 -10.09 24.76 -15.11
N TYR A 167 -9.15 23.92 -15.49
CA TYR A 167 -9.34 22.50 -15.68
C TYR A 167 -8.00 21.76 -15.52
N PHE A 168 -8.09 20.47 -15.29
CA PHE A 168 -6.96 19.56 -15.40
C PHE A 168 -7.32 18.37 -16.28
N ASP A 169 -6.32 17.84 -16.98
CA ASP A 169 -6.43 16.66 -17.81
C ASP A 169 -5.82 15.46 -17.07
N VAL A 170 -6.54 14.35 -17.00
CA VAL A 170 -6.07 13.05 -16.49
C VAL A 170 -5.82 12.14 -17.68
N CYS A 171 -4.57 11.79 -17.93
CA CYS A 171 -4.15 10.96 -19.04
C CYS A 171 -3.66 9.60 -18.57
N LEU A 172 -4.24 8.54 -19.13
CA LEU A 172 -3.86 7.16 -18.88
C LEU A 172 -3.08 6.59 -20.07
N GLU A 173 -1.93 5.98 -19.78
CA GLU A 173 -1.04 5.39 -20.79
C GLU A 173 -0.81 3.91 -20.47
N ASN A 174 -1.29 3.01 -21.31
CA ASN A 174 -1.00 1.58 -21.19
C ASN A 174 0.22 1.24 -22.06
N ILE A 175 1.42 1.25 -21.48
CA ILE A 175 2.67 1.12 -22.23
C ILE A 175 3.12 -0.34 -22.31
N GLN A 176 3.42 -0.81 -23.53
CA GLN A 176 4.07 -2.09 -23.76
C GLN A 176 5.54 -2.03 -23.32
N TYR A 177 5.90 -2.85 -22.34
CA TYR A 177 7.29 -3.05 -21.92
C TYR A 177 7.96 -4.20 -22.67
N ASP A 178 7.25 -5.32 -22.87
CA ASP A 178 7.80 -6.44 -23.63
C ASP A 178 7.65 -6.21 -25.13
N LYS A 179 8.75 -5.88 -25.80
CA LYS A 179 8.83 -5.72 -27.26
C LYS A 179 8.96 -7.05 -28.02
N SER A 180 8.82 -8.18 -27.35
CA SER A 180 8.82 -9.50 -28.00
C SER A 180 7.61 -9.67 -28.92
N TRP A 181 7.80 -10.38 -30.03
CA TRP A 181 6.80 -10.52 -31.10
C TRP A 181 5.52 -11.27 -30.68
N ASN A 182 5.51 -11.93 -29.52
CA ASN A 182 4.41 -12.75 -29.03
C ASN A 182 3.63 -12.13 -27.85
N ALA A 183 4.04 -10.94 -27.38
CA ALA A 183 3.33 -10.26 -26.31
C ALA A 183 1.97 -9.76 -26.82
N LYS A 184 0.89 -10.42 -26.37
CA LYS A 184 -0.46 -9.86 -26.49
C LYS A 184 -0.68 -8.90 -25.32
N LEU A 185 -1.11 -7.69 -25.65
CA LEU A 185 -1.43 -6.64 -24.71
C LEU A 185 -2.94 -6.61 -24.53
N ASP A 186 -3.37 -6.47 -23.28
CA ASP A 186 -4.76 -6.38 -22.93
C ASP A 186 -5.11 -4.92 -22.65
N ALA A 187 -6.30 -4.50 -23.08
CA ALA A 187 -6.85 -3.21 -22.68
C ALA A 187 -7.12 -3.22 -21.16
N VAL A 188 -6.94 -2.06 -20.53
CA VAL A 188 -7.15 -1.89 -19.09
C VAL A 188 -8.39 -1.03 -18.89
N ASP A 189 -9.35 -1.51 -18.11
CA ASP A 189 -10.53 -0.72 -17.76
C ASP A 189 -10.20 0.10 -16.51
N ALA A 190 -10.22 1.41 -16.65
CA ALA A 190 -9.97 2.35 -15.57
C ALA A 190 -11.27 3.04 -15.16
N TYR A 191 -11.64 2.88 -13.89
CA TYR A 191 -12.76 3.56 -13.28
C TYR A 191 -12.22 4.65 -12.36
N ILE A 192 -12.70 5.87 -12.55
CA ILE A 192 -12.25 7.03 -11.78
C ILE A 192 -13.42 7.53 -10.96
N GLU A 193 -13.21 7.67 -9.67
CA GLU A 193 -14.11 8.25 -8.69
C GLU A 193 -13.46 9.49 -8.08
N PHE A 194 -14.26 10.55 -7.93
CA PHE A 194 -13.80 11.86 -7.47
C PHE A 194 -14.30 12.14 -6.07
N SER A 195 -13.39 12.54 -5.20
CA SER A 195 -13.67 13.00 -3.84
C SER A 195 -13.07 14.40 -3.66
N PHE A 196 -13.91 15.41 -3.46
CA PHE A 196 -13.50 16.80 -3.34
C PHE A 196 -13.60 17.30 -1.89
N GLY A 197 -12.66 18.16 -1.48
CA GLY A 197 -12.71 18.89 -0.21
C GLY A 197 -12.07 18.21 1.01
N LEU A 198 -11.73 19.02 2.02
CA LEU A 198 -11.16 18.59 3.30
C LEU A 198 -12.07 17.65 4.09
N ASP A 199 -13.40 17.81 3.97
CA ASP A 199 -14.38 16.97 4.68
C ASP A 199 -14.44 15.54 4.12
N ALA A 200 -14.24 15.35 2.81
CA ALA A 200 -14.12 14.02 2.21
C ALA A 200 -12.83 13.34 2.64
N ILE A 201 -11.72 14.09 2.67
CA ILE A 201 -10.44 13.62 3.22
C ILE A 201 -10.59 13.26 4.70
N SER A 202 -11.30 14.09 5.50
CA SER A 202 -11.61 13.82 6.91
C SER A 202 -12.41 12.54 7.07
N SER A 203 -13.49 12.34 6.32
CA SER A 203 -14.32 11.14 6.43
C SER A 203 -13.57 9.86 6.08
N ILE A 204 -12.68 9.91 5.07
CA ILE A 204 -11.82 8.78 4.70
C ILE A 204 -10.72 8.56 5.74
N TYR A 205 -10.20 9.62 6.34
CA TYR A 205 -9.27 9.53 7.46
C TYR A 205 -9.94 8.94 8.70
N ASP A 206 -11.19 9.28 8.98
CA ASP A 206 -11.98 8.74 10.08
C ASP A 206 -12.25 7.25 9.86
N GLU A 207 -12.67 6.86 8.65
CA GLU A 207 -12.87 5.45 8.28
C GLU A 207 -11.55 4.66 8.32
N SER A 208 -10.46 5.25 7.84
CA SER A 208 -9.12 4.63 7.91
C SER A 208 -8.63 4.51 9.35
N SER A 209 -8.92 5.49 10.21
CA SER A 209 -8.59 5.45 11.63
C SER A 209 -9.38 4.36 12.35
N GLU A 210 -10.67 4.19 12.01
CA GLU A 210 -11.51 3.13 12.58
C GLU A 210 -11.00 1.73 12.20
N ILE A 211 -10.52 1.54 10.97
CA ILE A 211 -9.88 0.29 10.53
C ILE A 211 -8.58 0.04 11.32
N VAL A 212 -7.75 1.07 11.49
CA VAL A 212 -6.49 0.97 12.25
C VAL A 212 -6.75 0.67 13.73
N ASP A 213 -7.72 1.32 14.34
CA ASP A 213 -8.12 1.09 15.72
C ASP A 213 -8.65 -0.35 15.91
N THR A 214 -9.49 -0.82 14.98
CA THR A 214 -9.97 -2.21 14.97
C THR A 214 -8.82 -3.21 14.84
N ALA A 215 -7.83 -2.93 13.98
CA ALA A 215 -6.63 -3.75 13.86
C ALA A 215 -5.80 -3.74 15.15
N GLY A 216 -5.68 -2.57 15.80
CA GLY A 216 -5.02 -2.41 17.10
C GLY A 216 -5.71 -3.21 18.21
N GLU A 217 -7.04 -3.17 18.30
CA GLU A 217 -7.80 -3.98 19.26
C GLU A 217 -7.61 -5.48 19.04
N ASN A 218 -7.59 -5.92 17.78
CA ASN A 218 -7.35 -7.32 17.45
C ASN A 218 -5.92 -7.75 17.80
N LEU A 219 -4.92 -6.90 17.58
CA LEU A 219 -3.54 -7.13 18.03
C LEU A 219 -3.46 -7.23 19.57
N MET A 220 -4.15 -6.37 20.31
CA MET A 220 -4.21 -6.46 21.78
C MET A 220 -4.90 -7.74 22.27
N LYS A 221 -5.90 -8.25 21.55
CA LYS A 221 -6.53 -9.55 21.87
C LYS A 221 -5.55 -10.69 21.64
N VAL A 222 -4.85 -10.70 20.51
CA VAL A 222 -3.82 -11.70 20.19
C VAL A 222 -2.69 -11.66 21.22
N GLU A 223 -2.24 -10.47 21.63
CA GLU A 223 -1.24 -10.31 22.67
C GLU A 223 -1.70 -10.92 24.01
N LYS A 224 -2.94 -10.66 24.44
CA LYS A 224 -3.51 -11.26 25.66
C LYS A 224 -3.63 -12.78 25.58
N GLU A 225 -3.99 -13.32 24.42
CA GLU A 225 -4.06 -14.77 24.19
C GLU A 225 -2.65 -15.40 24.26
N LEU A 226 -1.67 -14.78 23.60
CA LEU A 226 -0.28 -15.22 23.63
C LEU A 226 0.28 -15.22 25.06
N ASP A 227 -0.01 -14.18 25.82
CA ASP A 227 0.43 -14.02 27.20
C ASP A 227 -0.22 -15.06 28.13
N THR A 228 -1.45 -15.47 27.82
CA THR A 228 -2.17 -16.56 28.50
C THR A 228 -1.54 -17.92 28.18
N ILE A 229 -1.23 -18.17 26.90
CA ILE A 229 -0.53 -19.41 26.47
C ILE A 229 0.84 -19.50 27.14
N LEU A 230 1.59 -18.39 27.17
CA LEU A 230 2.90 -18.33 27.82
C LEU A 230 2.80 -18.64 29.33
N LYS A 231 1.81 -18.07 30.03
CA LYS A 231 1.54 -18.38 31.44
C LYS A 231 1.15 -19.84 31.65
N GLN A 232 0.31 -20.41 30.78
CA GLN A 232 -0.04 -21.83 30.83
C GLN A 232 1.18 -22.73 30.62
N TYR A 233 2.04 -22.40 29.64
CA TYR A 233 3.25 -23.16 29.35
C TYR A 233 4.25 -23.09 30.50
N LEU A 234 4.46 -21.91 31.09
CA LEU A 234 5.32 -21.73 32.27
C LEU A 234 4.77 -22.47 33.49
N ASN A 235 3.45 -22.48 33.70
CA ASN A 235 2.84 -23.25 34.78
C ASN A 235 2.96 -24.76 34.54
N MET A 236 2.73 -25.21 33.31
CA MET A 236 2.93 -26.61 32.93
C MET A 236 4.38 -27.05 33.15
N LEU A 237 5.36 -26.24 32.75
CA LEU A 237 6.78 -26.50 33.03
C LEU A 237 7.03 -26.59 34.53
N LYS A 238 6.55 -25.62 35.32
CA LYS A 238 6.71 -25.61 36.79
C LYS A 238 6.11 -26.84 37.48
N THR A 239 5.01 -27.39 36.97
CA THR A 239 4.37 -28.57 37.57
C THR A 239 4.95 -29.88 37.06
N THR A 240 5.37 -29.91 35.79
CA THR A 240 5.70 -31.14 35.08
C THR A 240 7.20 -31.46 35.13
N GLU A 241 8.07 -30.43 35.14
CA GLU A 241 9.52 -30.61 35.29
C GLU A 241 9.91 -31.30 36.60
N PRO A 242 9.37 -30.91 37.78
CA PRO A 242 9.68 -31.61 39.03
C PRO A 242 9.22 -33.07 39.00
N GLN A 243 8.04 -33.35 38.43
CA GLN A 243 7.52 -34.72 38.35
C GLN A 243 8.40 -35.62 37.49
N PHE A 244 8.90 -35.12 36.36
CA PHE A 244 9.83 -35.88 35.52
C PHE A 244 11.20 -36.02 36.18
N ARG A 245 11.71 -34.96 36.83
CA ARG A 245 12.98 -35.01 37.56
C ARG A 245 12.93 -36.03 38.69
N ASP A 246 11.91 -35.96 39.54
CA ASP A 246 11.73 -36.85 40.70
C ASP A 246 11.55 -38.31 40.25
N LYS A 247 10.81 -38.55 39.16
CA LYS A 247 10.65 -39.89 38.59
C LYS A 247 11.96 -40.43 38.02
N ASN A 248 12.78 -39.57 37.42
CA ASN A 248 14.07 -39.97 36.86
C ASN A 248 15.09 -40.28 37.98
N GLU A 249 15.11 -39.45 39.04
CA GLU A 249 15.91 -39.68 40.23
C GLU A 249 15.50 -40.98 40.95
N ASP A 250 14.20 -41.20 41.18
CA ASP A 250 13.69 -42.44 41.80
C ASP A 250 14.02 -43.69 40.97
N THR A 251 13.91 -43.60 39.64
CA THR A 251 14.28 -44.69 38.73
C THR A 251 15.77 -45.00 38.83
N LEU A 252 16.63 -43.97 38.81
CA LEU A 252 18.09 -44.13 38.94
C LEU A 252 18.46 -44.77 40.29
N THR A 253 17.86 -44.30 41.39
CA THR A 253 18.10 -44.84 42.75
C THR A 253 17.69 -46.30 42.84
N LYS A 254 16.52 -46.68 42.30
CA LYS A 254 16.07 -48.08 42.27
C LYS A 254 17.01 -48.97 41.47
N TYR A 255 17.45 -48.53 40.29
CA TYR A 255 18.42 -49.27 39.49
C TYR A 255 19.76 -49.44 40.22
N MET A 256 20.26 -48.41 40.89
CA MET A 256 21.50 -48.49 41.69
C MET A 256 21.38 -49.49 42.84
N ILE A 257 20.24 -49.51 43.55
CA ILE A 257 19.99 -50.47 44.63
C ILE A 257 19.93 -51.91 44.06
N CYS A 258 19.19 -52.13 42.97
CA CYS A 258 19.14 -53.44 42.33
C CYS A 258 20.52 -53.91 41.84
N PHE A 259 21.31 -53.01 41.26
CA PHE A 259 22.68 -53.31 40.84
C PHE A 259 23.56 -53.74 42.02
N ALA A 260 23.50 -53.01 43.14
CA ALA A 260 24.24 -53.35 44.35
C ALA A 260 23.85 -54.74 44.89
N ILE A 261 22.56 -55.07 44.90
CA ILE A 261 22.07 -56.39 45.34
C ILE A 261 22.61 -57.50 44.43
N ILE A 262 22.49 -57.34 43.11
CA ILE A 262 22.98 -58.32 42.13
C ILE A 262 24.50 -58.51 42.29
N PHE A 263 25.25 -57.42 42.48
CA PHE A 263 26.69 -57.47 42.70
C PHE A 263 27.06 -58.26 43.97
N VAL A 264 26.35 -58.03 45.08
CA VAL A 264 26.58 -58.79 46.32
C VAL A 264 26.28 -60.28 46.13
N ILE A 265 25.18 -60.63 45.46
CA ILE A 265 24.85 -62.03 45.15
C ILE A 265 25.96 -62.66 44.29
N TYR A 266 26.45 -61.94 43.28
CA TYR A 266 27.54 -62.39 42.43
C TYR A 266 28.81 -62.69 43.24
N VAL A 267 29.19 -61.80 44.17
CA VAL A 267 30.36 -62.01 45.04
C VAL A 267 30.17 -63.26 45.91
N ILE A 268 29.00 -63.45 46.53
CA ILE A 268 28.71 -64.61 47.38
C ILE A 268 28.81 -65.91 46.56
N VAL A 269 28.24 -65.94 45.35
CA VAL A 269 28.29 -67.10 44.46
C VAL A 269 29.74 -67.44 44.08
N ASN A 270 30.55 -66.45 43.74
CA ASN A 270 31.97 -66.67 43.42
C ASN A 270 32.76 -67.21 44.62
N ILE A 271 32.53 -66.69 45.83
CA ILE A 271 33.16 -67.23 47.04
C ILE A 271 32.74 -68.68 47.26
N ALA A 272 31.45 -69.01 47.10
CA ALA A 272 30.95 -70.36 47.23
C ALA A 272 31.56 -71.31 46.18
N GLN A 273 31.70 -70.85 44.94
CA GLN A 273 32.36 -71.59 43.85
C GLN A 273 33.84 -71.84 44.17
N ILE A 274 34.56 -70.85 44.67
CA ILE A 274 35.97 -70.99 45.09
C ILE A 274 36.09 -72.00 46.24
N ILE A 275 35.24 -71.89 47.27
CA ILE A 275 35.25 -72.83 48.41
C ILE A 275 34.95 -74.26 47.92
N TRP A 276 33.96 -74.42 47.05
CA TRP A 276 33.62 -75.71 46.45
C TRP A 276 34.80 -76.27 45.64
N LEU A 277 35.43 -75.45 44.80
CA LEU A 277 36.60 -75.82 44.01
C LEU A 277 37.77 -76.27 44.89
N ILE A 278 38.07 -75.53 45.97
CA ILE A 278 39.11 -75.90 46.93
C ILE A 278 38.79 -77.25 47.58
N LYS A 279 37.54 -77.48 48.02
CA LYS A 279 37.13 -78.76 48.60
C LYS A 279 37.23 -79.90 47.58
N TYR A 280 36.80 -79.65 46.34
CA TYR A 280 36.87 -80.60 45.24
C TYR A 280 38.31 -81.01 44.96
N LEU A 281 39.22 -80.05 44.77
CA LEU A 281 40.64 -80.32 44.49
C LEU A 281 41.33 -81.07 45.63
N LYS A 282 41.05 -80.69 46.90
CA LYS A 282 41.56 -81.43 48.08
C LYS A 282 41.07 -82.87 48.14
N SER A 283 39.80 -83.11 47.85
CA SER A 283 39.23 -84.47 47.87
C SER A 283 39.76 -85.40 46.77
N HIS A 284 40.28 -84.82 45.68
CA HIS A 284 40.82 -85.57 44.53
C HIS A 284 42.37 -85.57 44.50
N GLY A 285 43.04 -85.09 45.55
CA GLY A 285 44.51 -85.14 45.67
C GLY A 285 45.27 -84.26 44.65
N LEU A 286 44.60 -83.25 44.09
CA LEU A 286 45.15 -82.34 43.09
C LEU A 286 45.71 -81.04 43.72
N LEU A 287 45.61 -80.89 45.05
CA LEU A 287 46.02 -79.71 45.83
C LEU A 287 46.66 -80.11 47.15
#